data_AF-A0A932KHJ0-F1
#
_entry.id   AF-A0A932KHJ0-F1
#
_cell.length_a   1.000
_cell.length_b   1.000
_cell.length_c   1.000
_cell.angle_alpha   90.00
_cell.angle_beta   90.00
_cell.angle_gamma   90.00
#
_symmetry.space_group_name_H-M   'P 1'
#
loop_
_entity.id
_entity.type
_entity.pdbx_description
1 polymer ?
#
loop_
_entity_poly.entity_id
_entity_poly.type
_entity_poly.pdbx_seq_one_letter_code
_entity_poly.pdbx_strand_id
1 'polypeptide(L)'
;MKPAVYEATGLTVRYGPSMVLDIPALQVEAGEILALIGPNGSGKSTLLRVLGLLQRPSSGEVRFKGTPIDFRGSTLAWRRRVVTIFQEPLLCNTTVFRNVALGLQLRGLPRKAIPACVEAWLHRLGIFQH
;
A
#
# COMPACT_ATOMS: atom_id res chain seq x y z
N MET A 1 24.11 7.17 1.89
CA MET A 1 22.99 6.36 1.36
C MET A 1 21.71 6.76 2.05
N LYS A 2 20.59 6.82 1.34
CA LYS A 2 19.28 7.05 1.97
C LYS A 2 18.82 5.76 2.67
N PRO A 3 18.07 5.86 3.78
CA PRO A 3 17.58 4.66 4.47
C PRO A 3 16.55 3.93 3.61
N ALA A 4 16.56 2.60 3.67
CA ALA A 4 15.53 1.77 3.05
C ALA A 4 14.17 1.99 3.75
N VAL A 5 13.11 2.13 2.96
CA VAL A 5 11.72 2.11 3.43
C VAL A 5 11.13 0.72 3.30
N TYR A 6 11.44 0.00 2.22
CA TYR A 6 11.12 -1.42 2.07
C TYR A 6 12.37 -2.22 1.80
N GLU A 7 12.42 -3.40 2.40
CA GLU A 7 13.39 -4.44 2.09
C GLU A 7 12.63 -5.76 1.99
N ALA A 8 12.88 -6.54 0.94
CA ALA A 8 12.35 -7.88 0.80
C ALA A 8 13.48 -8.84 0.45
N THR A 9 13.48 -10.03 1.05
CA THR A 9 14.52 -11.04 0.86
C THR A 9 13.91 -12.42 0.68
N GLY A 10 14.29 -13.12 -0.38
CA GLY A 10 13.77 -14.45 -0.73
C GLY A 10 12.25 -14.48 -0.87
N LEU A 11 11.67 -13.40 -1.40
CA LEU A 11 10.24 -13.17 -1.43
C LEU A 11 9.60 -14.02 -2.53
N THR A 12 8.76 -14.98 -2.15
CA THR A 12 8.01 -15.80 -3.10
C THR A 12 6.52 -15.72 -2.89
N VAL A 13 5.76 -15.91 -3.97
CA VAL A 13 4.31 -16.10 -3.93
C VAL A 13 3.93 -17.23 -4.87
N ARG A 14 3.12 -18.15 -4.36
CA ARG A 14 2.56 -19.28 -5.12
C ARG A 14 1.04 -19.27 -5.10
N TYR A 15 0.44 -19.65 -6.22
CA TYR A 15 -0.99 -19.98 -6.32
C TYR A 15 -1.11 -21.45 -6.73
N GLY A 16 -1.46 -22.31 -5.77
CA GLY A 16 -1.39 -23.76 -5.95
C GLY A 16 0.04 -24.18 -6.33
N PRO A 17 0.23 -24.94 -7.43
CA PRO A 17 1.55 -25.40 -7.84
C PRO A 17 2.42 -24.28 -8.43
N SER A 18 1.80 -23.25 -9.01
CA SER A 18 2.47 -22.23 -9.81
C SER A 18 3.14 -21.16 -8.95
N MET A 19 4.42 -20.90 -9.23
CA MET A 19 5.16 -19.78 -8.66
C MET A 19 4.89 -18.53 -9.51
N VAL A 20 4.33 -17.49 -8.88
CA VAL A 20 3.89 -16.25 -9.55
C VAL A 20 4.80 -15.07 -9.23
N LEU A 21 5.53 -15.15 -8.12
CA LEU A 21 6.55 -14.20 -7.73
C LEU A 21 7.74 -14.96 -7.16
N ASP A 22 8.93 -14.62 -7.64
CA ASP A 22 10.22 -15.08 -7.10
C ASP A 22 11.21 -13.92 -7.16
N ILE A 23 11.46 -13.29 -6.02
CA ILE A 23 12.34 -12.13 -5.91
C ILE A 23 13.42 -12.44 -4.86
N PRO A 24 14.70 -12.58 -5.25
CA PRO A 24 15.76 -12.89 -4.31
C PRO A 24 16.01 -11.73 -3.35
N ALA A 25 16.00 -10.49 -3.85
CA ALA A 25 16.10 -9.28 -3.04
C ALA A 25 15.43 -8.09 -3.73
N LEU A 26 14.82 -7.20 -2.95
CA LEU A 26 14.31 -5.90 -3.38
C LEU A 26 14.53 -4.90 -2.26
N GLN A 27 14.97 -3.69 -2.61
CA GLN A 27 15.10 -2.57 -1.69
C GLN A 27 14.45 -1.34 -2.33
N VAL A 28 13.70 -0.57 -1.53
CA VAL A 28 13.14 0.72 -1.94
C VAL A 28 13.60 1.77 -0.94
N GLU A 29 14.29 2.80 -1.42
CA GLU A 29 14.85 3.87 -0.61
C GLU A 29 13.81 4.95 -0.26
N ALA A 30 14.08 5.70 0.81
CA ALA A 30 13.26 6.84 1.19
C ALA A 30 13.23 7.92 0.09
N GLY A 31 12.03 8.23 -0.40
CA GLY A 31 11.80 9.23 -1.46
C GLY A 31 12.12 8.71 -2.86
N GLU A 32 12.35 7.41 -3.02
CA GLU A 32 12.50 6.78 -4.33
C GLU A 32 11.15 6.66 -5.05
N ILE A 33 11.18 6.84 -6.37
CA ILE A 33 10.09 6.45 -7.26
C ILE A 33 10.53 5.19 -8.01
N LEU A 34 9.99 4.05 -7.61
CA LEU A 34 10.27 2.77 -8.26
C LEU A 34 9.21 2.45 -9.32
N ALA A 35 9.64 2.21 -10.55
CA ALA A 35 8.77 1.73 -11.64
C ALA A 35 8.94 0.22 -11.85
N LEU A 36 7.83 -0.52 -11.87
CA LEU A 36 7.81 -1.96 -12.16
C LEU A 36 7.33 -2.20 -13.60
N ILE A 37 8.22 -2.72 -14.44
CA ILE A 37 7.94 -2.96 -15.87
C ILE A 37 8.09 -4.45 -16.17
N GLY A 38 7.20 -4.99 -17.01
CA GLY A 38 7.23 -6.39 -17.43
C GLY A 38 5.93 -6.81 -18.10
N PRO A 39 5.90 -7.98 -18.77
CA PRO A 39 4.70 -8.46 -19.47
C PRO A 39 3.54 -8.78 -18.52
N ASN A 40 2.32 -8.88 -19.05
CA ASN A 40 1.18 -9.34 -18.26
C ASN A 40 1.47 -10.74 -17.67
N GLY A 41 1.08 -10.95 -16.41
CA GLY A 41 1.37 -12.19 -15.69
C GLY A 41 2.75 -12.25 -15.01
N SER A 42 3.64 -11.28 -15.20
CA SER A 42 4.99 -11.29 -14.59
C SER A 42 5.05 -11.08 -13.07
N GLY A 43 3.92 -11.13 -12.37
CA GLY A 43 3.87 -10.97 -10.91
C GLY A 43 3.88 -9.53 -10.37
N LYS A 44 3.89 -8.48 -11.21
CA LYS A 44 3.89 -7.07 -10.75
C LYS A 44 2.76 -6.74 -9.77
N SER A 45 1.52 -7.05 -10.13
CA SER A 45 0.37 -6.81 -9.26
C SER A 45 0.45 -7.64 -7.97
N THR A 46 1.03 -8.84 -8.05
CA THR A 46 1.28 -9.69 -6.87
C THR A 46 2.31 -9.04 -5.94
N LEU A 47 3.42 -8.51 -6.47
CA LEU A 47 4.40 -7.75 -5.70
C LEU A 47 3.76 -6.54 -5.01
N LEU A 48 2.98 -5.74 -5.75
CA LEU A 48 2.29 -4.57 -5.19
C LEU A 48 1.30 -4.96 -4.07
N ARG A 49 0.59 -6.09 -4.19
CA ARG A 49 -0.28 -6.59 -3.11
C ARG A 49 0.49 -7.05 -1.88
N VAL A 50 1.65 -7.68 -2.08
CA VAL A 50 2.52 -8.09 -0.96
C VAL A 50 3.09 -6.87 -0.24
N LEU A 51 3.67 -5.91 -0.98
CA LEU A 51 4.19 -4.66 -0.39
C LEU A 51 3.09 -3.81 0.24
N GLY A 52 1.90 -3.78 -0.37
CA GLY A 52 0.68 -3.17 0.18
C GLY A 52 0.07 -3.93 1.36
N LEU A 53 0.65 -5.07 1.75
CA LEU A 53 0.21 -5.93 2.86
C LEU A 53 -1.19 -6.50 2.70
N LEU A 54 -1.69 -6.54 1.46
CA LEU A 54 -2.99 -7.07 1.06
C LEU A 54 -2.93 -8.58 0.85
N GLN A 55 -1.73 -9.09 0.64
CA GLN A 55 -1.44 -10.50 0.41
C GLN A 55 -0.20 -10.91 1.19
N ARG A 56 -0.28 -12.09 1.82
CA ARG A 56 0.86 -12.69 2.50
C ARG A 56 1.77 -13.40 1.48
N PRO A 57 3.10 -13.25 1.57
CA PRO A 57 4.01 -14.04 0.76
C PRO A 57 4.01 -15.52 1.18
N SER A 58 4.31 -16.41 0.25
CA SER A 58 4.47 -17.84 0.53
C SER A 58 5.75 -18.13 1.32
N SER A 59 6.84 -17.42 1.01
CA SER A 59 8.09 -17.43 1.76
C SER A 59 8.79 -16.08 1.67
N GLY A 60 9.84 -15.92 2.47
CA GLY A 60 10.67 -14.71 2.52
C GLY A 60 10.24 -13.75 3.62
N GLU A 61 11.00 -12.66 3.73
CA GLU A 61 10.80 -11.61 4.71
C GLU A 61 10.53 -10.28 3.99
N VAL A 62 9.66 -9.46 4.57
CA VAL A 62 9.51 -8.05 4.20
C VAL A 62 9.72 -7.20 5.45
N ARG A 63 10.55 -6.18 5.34
CA ARG A 63 10.75 -5.16 6.37
C ARG A 63 10.20 -3.83 5.87
N PHE A 64 9.58 -3.09 6.79
CA PHE A 64 9.19 -1.69 6.56
C PHE A 64 9.93 -0.80 7.54
N LYS A 65 10.77 0.10 7.00
CA LYS A 65 11.68 0.98 7.77
C LYS A 65 12.49 0.18 8.80
N GLY A 66 13.15 -0.89 8.34
CA GLY A 66 13.98 -1.77 9.16
C GLY A 66 13.23 -2.71 10.12
N THR A 67 11.90 -2.62 10.24
CA THR A 67 11.11 -3.50 11.11
C THR A 67 10.52 -4.66 10.31
N PRO A 68 10.75 -5.94 10.71
CA PRO A 68 10.11 -7.09 10.09
C PRO A 68 8.58 -7.03 10.20
N ILE A 69 7.90 -7.36 9.12
CA ILE A 69 6.44 -7.45 9.09
C ILE A 69 6.02 -8.89 9.37
N ASP A 70 5.32 -9.11 10.48
CA ASP A 70 4.65 -10.38 10.72
C ASP A 70 3.32 -10.45 9.94
N PHE A 71 3.31 -11.25 8.88
CA PHE A 71 2.11 -11.51 8.07
C PHE A 71 1.16 -12.55 8.69
N ARG A 72 1.55 -13.22 9.79
CA ARG A 72 0.66 -14.13 10.53
C ARG A 72 -0.18 -13.38 11.56
N GLY A 73 0.39 -12.31 12.11
CA GLY A 73 -0.30 -11.39 13.02
C GLY A 73 -1.13 -10.32 12.31
N SER A 74 -1.57 -9.33 13.09
CA SER A 74 -2.33 -8.19 12.57
C SER A 74 -1.42 -7.25 11.78
N THR A 75 -1.67 -7.13 10.47
CA THR A 75 -0.98 -6.18 9.59
C THR A 75 -1.63 -4.79 9.59
N LEU A 76 -2.68 -4.57 10.38
CA LEU A 76 -3.49 -3.34 10.33
C LEU A 76 -2.66 -2.08 10.67
N ALA A 77 -1.78 -2.16 11.65
CA ALA A 77 -0.91 -1.04 12.03
C ALA A 77 0.00 -0.61 10.86
N TRP A 78 0.51 -1.58 10.11
CA TRP A 78 1.33 -1.33 8.92
C TRP A 78 0.49 -0.83 7.74
N ARG A 79 -0.69 -1.41 7.50
CA ARG A 79 -1.62 -0.96 6.44
C ARG A 79 -2.07 0.49 6.61
N ARG A 80 -2.08 1.03 7.83
CA ARG A 80 -2.36 2.46 8.06
C ARG A 80 -1.25 3.39 7.56
N ARG A 81 -0.04 2.87 7.37
CA ARG A 81 1.18 3.61 6.95
C ARG A 81 1.51 3.45 5.46
N VAL A 82 0.77 2.59 4.77
CA VAL A 82 0.99 2.23 3.36
C VAL A 82 -0.31 2.50 2.59
N VAL A 83 -0.21 3.04 1.38
CA VAL A 83 -1.38 3.29 0.53
C VAL A 83 -1.18 2.54 -0.78
N THR A 84 -2.19 1.77 -1.17
CA THR A 84 -2.27 1.15 -2.48
C THR A 84 -3.45 1.75 -3.22
N ILE A 85 -3.19 2.22 -4.44
CA ILE A 85 -4.22 2.71 -5.36
C ILE A 85 -4.35 1.65 -6.45
N PHE A 86 -5.56 1.12 -6.64
CA PHE A 86 -5.84 0.11 -7.66
C PHE A 86 -6.30 0.76 -8.96
N GLN A 87 -6.25 -0.01 -10.05
CA GLN A 87 -6.78 0.42 -11.35
C GLN A 87 -8.28 0.73 -11.27
N GLU A 88 -9.04 -0.13 -10.60
CA GLU A 88 -10.46 0.10 -10.30
C GLU A 88 -10.59 0.73 -8.91
N PRO A 89 -11.13 1.96 -8.79
CA PRO A 89 -11.26 2.63 -7.52
C PRO A 89 -12.33 1.95 -6.66
N LEU A 90 -12.00 1.69 -5.39
CA LEU A 90 -12.94 1.19 -4.41
C LEU A 90 -13.57 2.35 -3.65
N LEU A 91 -14.74 2.80 -4.12
CA LEU A 91 -15.51 3.87 -3.50
C LEU A 91 -16.77 3.31 -2.84
N CYS A 92 -17.09 3.81 -1.65
CA CYS A 92 -18.37 3.58 -1.02
C CYS A 92 -19.46 4.37 -1.76
N ASN A 93 -20.69 3.82 -1.78
CA ASN A 93 -21.86 4.49 -2.33
C ASN A 93 -22.28 5.69 -1.44
N THR A 94 -21.52 6.78 -1.54
CA THR A 94 -21.64 7.98 -0.72
C THR A 94 -20.91 9.15 -1.39
N THR A 95 -20.88 10.32 -0.74
CA THR A 95 -20.27 11.52 -1.32
C THR A 95 -18.74 11.40 -1.44
N VAL A 96 -18.14 12.19 -2.33
CA VAL A 96 -16.68 12.32 -2.47
C VAL A 96 -16.05 12.67 -1.12
N PHE A 97 -16.63 13.65 -0.42
CA PHE A 97 -16.19 14.05 0.92
C PHE A 97 -16.14 12.86 1.88
N ARG A 98 -17.20 12.04 1.94
CA ARG A 98 -17.26 10.88 2.85
C ARG A 98 -16.28 9.78 2.46
N ASN A 99 -16.04 9.56 1.16
CA ASN A 99 -15.01 8.64 0.69
C ASN A 99 -13.60 9.06 1.15
N VAL A 100 -13.25 10.34 1.03
CA VAL A 100 -11.95 10.86 1.51
C VAL A 100 -11.87 10.83 3.04
N ALA A 101 -12.94 11.26 3.72
CA ALA A 101 -13.02 11.27 5.18
C ALA A 101 -12.82 9.88 5.79
N LEU A 102 -13.39 8.83 5.17
CA LEU A 102 -13.27 7.45 5.63
C LEU A 102 -11.80 7.02 5.76
N GLY A 103 -10.97 7.36 4.77
CA GLY A 103 -9.53 7.06 4.81
C GLY A 103 -8.80 7.74 5.98
N LEU A 104 -9.22 8.94 6.37
CA LEU A 104 -8.66 9.67 7.52
C LEU A 104 -9.13 9.07 8.85
N GLN A 105 -10.40 8.68 8.94
CA GLN A 105 -10.97 8.01 10.11
C GLN A 105 -10.27 6.68 10.40
N LEU A 106 -10.05 5.86 9.37
CA LEU A 106 -9.37 4.57 9.49
C LEU A 106 -7.91 4.69 9.97
N ARG A 107 -7.29 5.86 9.75
CA ARG A 107 -5.94 6.21 10.22
C ARG A 107 -5.93 6.87 11.61
N GLY A 108 -7.10 7.06 12.22
CA GLY A 108 -7.22 7.58 13.58
C GLY A 108 -7.17 9.09 13.69
N LEU A 109 -7.43 9.83 12.60
CA LEU A 109 -7.48 11.30 12.67
C LEU A 109 -8.67 11.75 13.56
N PRO A 110 -8.49 12.75 14.45
CA PRO A 110 -9.57 13.23 15.30
C PRO A 110 -10.75 13.74 14.48
N ARG A 111 -11.99 13.36 14.83
CA ARG A 111 -13.20 13.71 14.07
C ARG A 111 -13.33 15.21 13.77
N LYS A 112 -12.91 16.06 14.72
CA LYS A 112 -12.94 17.53 14.58
C LYS A 112 -11.98 18.06 13.51
N ALA A 113 -10.89 17.36 13.23
CA ALA A 113 -9.87 17.78 12.25
C ALA A 113 -10.15 17.28 10.82
N ILE A 114 -11.04 16.29 10.67
CA ILE A 114 -11.30 15.65 9.38
C ILE A 114 -11.88 16.63 8.35
N PRO A 115 -12.90 17.46 8.64
CA PRO A 115 -13.48 18.32 7.61
C PRO A 115 -12.47 19.26 6.96
N ALA A 116 -11.72 20.00 7.76
CA ALA A 116 -10.67 20.91 7.27
C ALA A 116 -9.60 20.18 6.45
N CYS A 117 -9.21 18.95 6.86
CA CYS A 117 -8.24 18.16 6.11
C CYS A 117 -8.81 17.68 4.76
N VAL A 118 -10.07 17.25 4.73
CA VAL A 118 -10.74 16.82 3.49
C VAL A 118 -10.85 18.00 2.53
N GLU A 119 -11.39 19.13 2.99
CA GLU A 119 -11.55 20.34 2.18
C GLU A 119 -10.23 20.79 1.56
N ALA A 120 -9.15 20.86 2.35
CA ALA A 120 -7.83 21.23 1.86
C ALA A 120 -7.35 20.32 0.71
N TRP A 121 -7.57 19.00 0.80
CA TRP A 121 -7.20 18.07 -0.25
C TRP A 121 -8.13 18.13 -1.47
N LEU A 122 -9.44 18.28 -1.27
CA LEU A 122 -10.39 18.44 -2.38
C LEU A 122 -10.10 19.70 -3.19
N HIS A 123 -9.77 20.81 -2.52
CA HIS A 123 -9.32 22.04 -3.18
C HIS A 123 -8.03 21.82 -3.96
N ARG A 124 -7.01 21.21 -3.33
CA ARG A 124 -5.71 20.95 -3.97
C ARG A 124 -5.82 20.05 -5.21
N LEU A 125 -6.78 19.14 -5.21
CA LEU A 125 -7.04 18.21 -6.32
C LEU A 125 -8.02 18.77 -7.35
N GLY A 126 -8.58 19.97 -7.15
CA GLY A 126 -9.51 20.61 -8.10
C GLY A 126 -10.88 19.93 -8.19
N ILE A 127 -11.29 19.21 -7.14
CA ILE A 127 -12.56 18.44 -7.09
C ILE A 127 -13.50 18.93 -5.99
N PHE A 128 -13.24 20.12 -5.43
CA PHE A 128 -14.14 20.77 -4.50
C PHE A 128 -15.26 21.47 -5.29
N GLN A 129 -16.50 21.06 -5.05
CA GLN A 129 -17.69 21.72 -5.61
C GLN A 129 -18.44 22.44 -4.49
N HIS A 130 -18.82 23.69 -4.73
CA HIS A 130 -19.61 24.53 -3.83
C HIS A 130 -21.02 23.98 -3.62
#